data_AF-A0A0H5A8D6-F1
#
_entry.id   AF-A0A0H5A8D6-F1
#
_cell.length_a   1.000
_cell.length_b   1.000
_cell.length_c   1.000
_cell.angle_alpha   90.00
_cell.angle_beta   90.00
_cell.angle_gamma   90.00
#
_symmetry.space_group_name_H-M   'P 1'
#
loop_
_entity.id
_entity.type
_entity.pdbx_description
1 polymer ?
#
loop_
_entity_poly.entity_id
_entity_poly.type
_entity_poly.pdbx_seq_one_letter_code
_entity_poly.pdbx_strand_id
1 'polypeptide(L)'
;MTTLRWVLPLIVAGLSQVAWGYGEIYHLTGSTIVASGELEQVHCPVGGKYDCLTWPHDLYKFSMQNICFTANVTCGFSCEGFIAQKDQVQTLYVLGSRLDSSPINLYKCPSMF
;
A
#
# COMPACT_ATOMS: atom_id res chain seq x y z
N MET A 1 -38.09 -26.13 47.40
CA MET A 1 -36.95 -27.08 47.29
C MET A 1 -36.50 -27.03 45.83
N THR A 2 -35.57 -26.13 45.47
CA THR A 2 -34.13 -26.41 45.29
C THR A 2 -33.92 -27.54 44.26
N THR A 3 -33.43 -27.31 43.04
CA THR A 3 -32.10 -26.77 42.72
C THR A 3 -32.02 -26.34 41.24
N LEU A 4 -31.83 -25.05 40.98
CA LEU A 4 -31.40 -24.55 39.67
C LEU A 4 -30.21 -23.63 39.91
N ARG A 5 -28.99 -24.14 39.78
CA ARG A 5 -27.75 -23.35 39.65
C ARG A 5 -26.57 -24.30 39.49
N TRP A 6 -25.56 -23.85 38.75
CA TRP A 6 -24.32 -24.55 38.40
C TRP A 6 -24.56 -25.50 37.20
N VAL A 7 -23.97 -25.37 36.01
CA VAL A 7 -22.73 -24.71 35.59
C VAL A 7 -22.86 -24.52 34.07
N LEU A 8 -22.77 -23.30 33.54
CA LEU A 8 -22.21 -23.13 32.21
C LEU A 8 -21.29 -21.91 32.31
N PRO A 9 -19.96 -22.10 32.26
CA PRO A 9 -19.05 -20.97 32.26
C PRO A 9 -19.32 -20.22 30.97
N LEU A 10 -19.55 -18.91 31.09
CA LEU A 10 -19.33 -17.96 30.02
C LEU A 10 -17.87 -18.09 29.60
N ILE A 11 -17.59 -19.02 28.69
CA ILE A 11 -16.36 -18.99 27.89
C ILE A 11 -16.59 -17.89 26.87
N VAL A 12 -16.34 -16.65 27.29
CA VAL A 12 -16.10 -15.52 26.39
C VAL A 12 -14.71 -15.74 25.77
N ALA A 13 -14.60 -16.75 24.92
CA ALA A 13 -13.52 -16.90 23.95
C ALA A 13 -14.13 -16.70 22.55
N GLY A 14 -14.95 -15.66 22.43
CA GLY A 14 -15.60 -15.28 21.18
C GLY A 14 -14.70 -14.32 20.40
N LEU A 15 -13.87 -14.90 19.53
CA LEU A 15 -13.53 -14.34 18.22
C LEU A 15 -12.88 -12.94 18.20
N SER A 16 -11.64 -12.82 18.66
CA SER A 16 -10.70 -11.93 17.97
C SER A 16 -10.24 -12.61 16.68
N GLN A 17 -11.14 -12.79 15.71
CA GLN A 17 -10.74 -13.07 14.34
C GLN A 17 -10.12 -11.78 13.81
N VAL A 18 -8.83 -11.62 14.07
CA VAL A 18 -8.03 -10.80 13.17
C VAL A 18 -8.01 -11.55 11.84
N ALA A 19 -8.97 -11.23 10.98
CA ALA A 19 -8.97 -11.65 9.60
C ALA A 19 -7.95 -10.77 8.88
N TRP A 20 -6.67 -11.08 9.04
CA TRP A 20 -5.64 -10.52 8.17
C TRP A 20 -5.96 -11.13 6.80
N GLY A 21 -6.58 -10.33 5.94
CA GLY A 21 -6.72 -10.72 4.55
C GLY A 21 -5.31 -10.80 3.99
N TYR A 22 -4.79 -12.02 3.83
CA TYR A 22 -3.57 -12.31 3.08
C TYR A 22 -3.82 -11.94 1.61
N GLY A 23 -3.98 -10.66 1.32
CA GLY A 23 -3.98 -10.13 -0.03
C GLY A 23 -2.62 -10.40 -0.65
N GLU A 24 -2.62 -10.87 -1.90
CA GLU A 24 -1.52 -11.01 -2.88
C GLU A 24 -0.11 -11.45 -2.44
N ILE A 25 0.09 -11.83 -1.19
CA ILE A 25 1.40 -12.11 -0.61
C ILE A 25 2.06 -13.34 -1.26
N TYR A 26 1.24 -14.26 -1.75
CA TYR A 26 1.70 -15.46 -2.45
C TYR A 26 2.40 -15.13 -3.78
N HIS A 27 2.06 -14.01 -4.41
CA HIS A 27 2.71 -13.53 -5.64
C HIS A 27 4.12 -12.99 -5.42
N LEU A 28 4.50 -12.70 -4.17
CA LEU A 28 5.83 -12.23 -3.79
C LEU A 28 6.90 -13.32 -3.84
N THR A 29 6.51 -14.60 -3.90
CA THR A 29 7.47 -15.70 -3.93
C THR A 29 8.38 -15.57 -5.15
N GLY A 30 9.69 -15.47 -4.91
CA GLY A 30 10.70 -15.28 -5.95
C GLY A 30 10.85 -13.84 -6.45
N SER A 31 10.15 -12.88 -5.85
CA SER A 31 10.30 -11.45 -6.14
C SER A 31 11.43 -10.83 -5.34
N THR A 32 12.08 -9.81 -5.89
CA THR A 32 13.08 -9.00 -5.20
C THR A 32 12.48 -7.64 -4.86
N ILE A 33 12.60 -7.20 -3.61
CA ILE A 33 12.19 -5.85 -3.21
C ILE A 33 13.24 -4.87 -3.74
N VAL A 34 12.81 -3.93 -4.58
CA VAL A 34 13.70 -2.93 -5.21
C VAL A 34 13.61 -1.56 -4.54
N ALA A 35 12.47 -1.26 -3.91
CA ALA A 35 12.25 -0.03 -3.15
C ALA A 35 11.18 -0.27 -2.09
N SER A 36 11.25 0.45 -0.98
CA SER A 36 10.29 0.35 0.14
C SER A 36 10.29 1.62 0.98
N GLY A 37 9.15 1.93 1.58
CA GLY A 37 9.00 3.01 2.54
C GLY A 37 7.64 3.67 2.46
N GLU A 38 7.58 4.87 3.03
CA GLU A 38 6.41 5.74 2.95
C GLU A 38 6.26 6.29 1.54
N LEU A 39 5.03 6.22 1.04
CA LEU A 39 4.59 6.68 -0.25
C LEU A 39 3.86 8.01 -0.08
N GLU A 40 4.25 8.97 -0.90
CA GLU A 40 3.66 10.30 -0.95
C GLU A 40 3.09 10.54 -2.34
N GLN A 41 1.86 11.04 -2.41
CA GLN A 41 1.27 11.48 -3.66
C GLN A 41 1.92 12.79 -4.12
N VAL A 42 2.46 12.80 -5.33
CA VAL A 42 3.14 13.95 -5.91
C VAL A 42 2.11 14.81 -6.65
N HIS A 43 1.74 15.90 -6.01
CA HIS A 43 0.88 16.91 -6.58
C HIS A 43 1.66 17.81 -7.55
N CYS A 44 0.97 18.37 -8.55
CA CYS A 44 1.60 19.30 -9.48
C CYS A 44 2.15 20.52 -8.72
N PRO A 45 3.46 20.82 -8.83
CA PRO A 45 4.03 21.98 -8.16
C PRO A 45 3.49 23.27 -8.78
N VAL A 46 2.99 24.17 -7.93
CA VAL A 46 2.45 25.47 -8.34
C VAL A 46 3.62 26.38 -8.71
N GLY A 47 3.84 26.65 -10.00
CA GLY A 47 4.98 27.48 -10.41
C GLY A 47 5.33 27.51 -11.90
N GLY A 48 4.50 26.96 -12.79
CA GLY A 48 4.57 27.19 -14.24
C GLY A 48 5.66 26.44 -15.02
N LYS A 49 6.60 25.75 -14.36
CA LYS A 49 7.57 24.87 -15.05
C LYS A 49 6.97 23.57 -15.57
N TYR A 50 5.83 23.15 -14.99
CA TYR A 50 5.15 21.92 -15.33
C TYR A 50 3.72 22.22 -15.77
N ASP A 51 3.27 21.53 -16.82
CA ASP A 51 1.90 21.64 -17.29
C ASP A 51 0.95 20.81 -16.42
N CYS A 52 0.35 21.48 -15.42
CA CYS A 52 -0.59 20.83 -14.51
C CYS A 52 -1.85 20.29 -15.19
N LEU A 53 -2.18 20.70 -16.42
CA LEU A 53 -3.33 20.13 -17.16
C LEU A 53 -3.05 18.70 -17.62
N THR A 54 -1.78 18.36 -17.82
CA THR A 54 -1.33 17.01 -18.23
C THR A 54 -0.73 16.21 -17.07
N TRP A 55 -0.82 16.71 -15.84
CA TRP A 55 -0.19 16.08 -14.69
C TRP A 55 -0.86 14.75 -14.36
N PRO A 56 -0.11 13.64 -14.23
CA PRO A 56 -0.66 12.36 -13.83
C PRO A 56 -1.25 12.45 -12.41
N HIS A 57 -2.54 12.13 -12.29
CA HIS A 57 -3.27 12.17 -11.02
C HIS A 57 -2.81 11.09 -10.02
N ASP A 58 -2.18 10.04 -10.53
CA ASP A 58 -1.76 8.83 -9.84
C ASP A 58 -0.24 8.75 -9.69
N LEU A 59 0.44 9.90 -9.68
CA LEU A 59 1.89 9.96 -9.47
C LEU A 59 2.25 9.89 -7.99
N TYR A 60 3.08 8.91 -7.66
CA TYR A 60 3.60 8.68 -6.31
C TYR A 60 5.13 8.75 -6.31
N LYS A 61 5.68 9.00 -5.12
CA LYS A 61 7.11 8.86 -4.83
C LYS A 61 7.30 8.20 -3.48
N PHE A 62 8.46 7.56 -3.28
CA PHE A 62 8.88 7.21 -1.93
C PHE A 62 9.44 8.46 -1.22
N SER A 63 9.04 8.71 0.02
CA SER A 63 9.47 9.91 0.76
C SER A 63 11.00 10.01 0.88
N MET A 64 11.67 8.88 1.12
CA MET A 64 13.13 8.81 1.30
C MET A 64 13.92 8.40 0.05
N GLN A 65 13.27 8.13 -1.09
CA GLN A 65 13.94 7.69 -2.31
C GLN A 65 13.51 8.53 -3.50
N ASN A 66 14.44 8.87 -4.39
CA ASN A 66 14.13 9.65 -5.59
C ASN A 66 13.57 8.77 -6.72
N ILE A 67 12.52 8.00 -6.41
CA ILE A 67 11.86 7.09 -7.33
C ILE A 67 10.40 7.52 -7.41
N CYS A 68 9.96 7.89 -8.61
CA CYS A 68 8.59 8.29 -8.89
C CYS A 68 7.97 7.31 -9.87
N PHE A 69 6.68 7.05 -9.71
CA PHE A 69 5.96 6.08 -10.51
C PHE A 69 4.48 6.37 -10.47
N THR A 70 3.77 5.97 -11.52
CA THR A 70 2.31 5.96 -11.51
C THR A 70 1.79 4.59 -11.08
N ALA A 71 0.76 4.59 -10.25
CA ALA A 71 0.14 3.36 -9.74
C ALA A 71 -1.36 3.58 -9.52
N ASN A 72 -2.18 2.61 -9.92
CA ASN A 72 -3.62 2.67 -9.67
C ASN A 72 -3.93 2.10 -8.29
N VAL A 73 -3.56 2.86 -7.26
CA VAL A 73 -3.80 2.51 -5.85
C VAL A 73 -4.49 3.66 -5.14
N THR A 74 -5.37 3.33 -4.20
CA THR A 74 -6.01 4.34 -3.36
C THR A 74 -5.18 4.52 -2.09
N CYS A 75 -4.17 5.39 -2.16
CA CYS A 75 -3.49 5.90 -0.96
C CYS A 75 -4.09 7.25 -0.56
N GLY A 76 -4.32 7.43 0.75
CA GLY A 76 -4.68 8.72 1.31
C GLY A 76 -3.48 9.67 1.35
N PHE A 77 -3.35 10.47 2.41
CA PHE A 77 -2.26 11.44 2.57
C PHE A 77 -0.88 10.78 2.67
N SER A 78 -0.78 9.62 3.33
CA SER A 78 0.40 8.78 3.27
C SER A 78 0.01 7.31 3.43
N CYS A 79 0.85 6.45 2.89
CA CYS A 79 0.71 5.00 3.02
C CYS A 79 2.11 4.39 2.98
N GLU A 80 2.24 3.17 3.47
CA GLU A 80 3.50 2.45 3.39
C GLU A 80 3.40 1.37 2.31
N GLY A 81 4.51 1.10 1.64
CA GLY A 81 4.53 0.07 0.63
C GLY A 81 5.92 -0.26 0.15
N PHE A 82 5.98 -1.16 -0.83
CA PHE A 82 7.22 -1.56 -1.46
C PHE A 82 6.97 -1.95 -2.91
N ILE A 83 7.98 -1.73 -3.74
CA ILE A 83 7.99 -2.24 -5.11
C ILE A 83 8.74 -3.55 -5.09
N ALA A 84 8.09 -4.61 -5.58
CA ALA A 84 8.73 -5.87 -5.86
C ALA A 84 8.87 -6.08 -7.36
N GLN A 85 10.01 -6.64 -7.77
CA GLN A 85 10.28 -7.01 -9.15
C GLN A 85 10.27 -8.52 -9.30
N LYS A 86 9.55 -9.00 -10.31
CA LYS A 86 9.49 -10.41 -10.71
C LYS A 86 9.34 -10.49 -12.22
N ASP A 87 10.19 -11.31 -12.87
CA ASP A 87 10.16 -11.50 -14.33
C ASP A 87 10.18 -10.17 -15.13
N GLN A 88 10.99 -9.21 -14.66
CA GLN A 88 11.09 -7.83 -15.18
C GLN A 88 9.84 -6.96 -15.04
N VAL A 89 8.78 -7.46 -14.40
CA VAL A 89 7.60 -6.68 -14.04
C VAL A 89 7.78 -6.09 -12.64
N GLN A 90 7.59 -4.78 -12.52
CA GLN A 90 7.57 -4.09 -11.24
C GLN A 90 6.13 -3.88 -10.79
N THR A 91 5.86 -4.27 -9.55
CA THR A 91 4.53 -4.17 -8.94
C THR A 91 4.67 -3.48 -7.60
N LEU A 92 3.84 -2.47 -7.37
CA LEU A 92 3.69 -1.81 -6.07
C LEU A 92 2.79 -2.67 -5.21
N TYR A 93 3.20 -2.88 -3.96
CA TYR A 93 2.38 -3.45 -2.91
C TYR A 93 2.19 -2.39 -1.83
N VAL A 94 0.94 -2.07 -1.53
CA VAL A 94 0.56 -1.09 -0.51
C VAL A 94 0.09 -1.82 0.73
N LEU A 95 0.65 -1.43 1.87
CA LEU A 95 0.34 -1.97 3.19
C LEU A 95 -0.92 -1.26 3.71
N GLY A 96 -2.00 -2.03 3.90
CA GLY A 96 -3.25 -1.55 4.50
C GLY A 96 -3.93 -2.65 5.32
N SER A 97 -5.27 -2.62 5.39
CA SER A 97 -6.06 -3.71 5.99
C SER A 97 -5.93 -5.03 5.20
N ARG A 98 -5.53 -4.92 3.93
CA ARG A 98 -5.09 -5.98 3.03
C ARG A 98 -3.86 -5.46 2.28
N LEU A 99 -3.08 -6.39 1.74
CA LEU A 99 -2.02 -6.04 0.81
C LEU A 99 -2.66 -5.90 -0.57
N ASP A 100 -2.78 -4.67 -1.05
CA ASP A 100 -3.23 -4.38 -2.40
C ASP A 100 -2.02 -4.23 -3.31
N SER A 101 -2.16 -4.66 -4.56
CA SER A 101 -1.10 -4.54 -5.56
C SER A 101 -1.56 -3.77 -6.78
N SER A 102 -0.61 -3.08 -7.42
CA SER A 102 -0.82 -2.45 -8.73
C SER A 102 0.46 -2.56 -9.55
N PRO A 103 0.36 -2.83 -10.86
CA PRO A 103 1.49 -2.59 -11.75
C PRO A 103 1.87 -1.11 -11.67
N ILE A 104 3.15 -0.82 -11.89
CA ILE A 104 3.65 0.55 -11.91
C ILE A 104 4.27 0.89 -13.25
N ASN A 105 4.23 2.19 -13.58
CA ASN A 105 5.07 2.76 -14.62
C ASN A 105 6.04 3.73 -13.96
N LEU A 106 7.34 3.44 -14.09
CA LEU A 106 8.38 4.35 -13.62
C LEU A 106 8.25 5.69 -14.34
N TYR A 107 8.32 6.77 -13.55
CA TYR A 107 8.19 8.13 -14.03
C TYR A 107 9.40 8.94 -13.60
N LYS A 108 9.79 9.92 -14.42
CA LYS A 108 10.87 10.82 -14.07
C LYS A 108 10.40 11.75 -12.95
N CYS A 109 11.04 11.70 -11.78
CA CYS A 109 10.71 12.60 -10.70
C CYS A 109 10.85 14.06 -11.16
N PRO A 110 9.85 14.92 -10.88
CA PRO A 110 9.97 16.35 -11.16
C PRO A 110 11.12 16.93 -10.33
N SER A 111 11.95 17.78 -10.93
CA SER A 111 12.89 18.60 -10.17
C SER A 111 12.07 19.58 -9.33
N MET A 112 12.27 19.56 -8.01
CA MET A 112 11.68 20.55 -7.10
C MET A 112 12.39 21.91 -7.15
N PHE A 113 13.28 22.11 -8.13
CA PHE A 113 14.07 23.33 -8.34
C PHE A 113 14.11 23.71 -9.82
#